data_AF-A0A5N9AEU2-F1
#
_entry.id   AF-A0A5N9AEU2-F1
#
_cell.length_a   1.000
_cell.length_b   1.000
_cell.length_c   1.000
_cell.angle_alpha   90.00
_cell.angle_beta   90.00
_cell.angle_gamma   90.00
#
_symmetry.space_group_name_H-M   'P 1'
#
loop_
_entity.id
_entity.type
_entity.pdbx_description
1 polymer ?
#
loop_
_entity_poly.entity_id
_entity_poly.type
_entity_poly.pdbx_seq_one_letter_code
_entity_poly.pdbx_strand_id
1 'polypeptide(L)'
;MTPYEREYFVSRIRAGFYIVKLRDFDVKILTPTAEDEFFANQVFMESFDRSRGDDFMTEDEMIDWLKEKGLWSDEEDQKIEDIGKEIEKLKIEIFNARSNVKLREQIRRYIRAAEKALVKLREKKQDYFTNTCEGIALQDKAAEIFKRCCFVEGKPLDFDLVDQYDLFHQYNVQILADKQTRELARNEPWRSLFILKDELKLFSNPDGRLLSLDQKGLLIWSRMYDNVQESMECPTEEVINDDDMLDGWFIVQRKKAESEKAKSELEQRTQNEKISNSDEIYVFTDSKKEAQTIESMNSVNASMIKKERLATIKAKGGAEDKDFRDQKIKLSNMQHQQFKENFRR
;
A
#
# COMPACT_ATOMS: atom_id res chain seq x y z
N MET A 1 22.53 2.23 -9.03
CA MET A 1 23.78 2.09 -8.27
C MET A 1 24.82 1.37 -9.10
N THR A 2 26.08 1.75 -8.98
CA THR A 2 27.23 1.05 -9.54
C THR A 2 27.50 -0.26 -8.77
N PRO A 3 28.27 -1.21 -9.33
CA PRO A 3 28.57 -2.47 -8.63
C PRO A 3 29.23 -2.28 -7.25
N TYR A 4 30.20 -1.36 -7.12
CA TYR A 4 30.89 -1.12 -5.85
C TYR A 4 29.99 -0.45 -4.81
N GLU A 5 29.05 0.41 -5.24
CA GLU A 5 28.03 0.98 -4.34
C GLU A 5 27.14 -0.12 -3.76
N ARG A 6 26.72 -1.09 -4.60
CA ARG A 6 25.92 -2.22 -4.14
C ARG A 6 26.68 -3.07 -3.14
N GLU A 7 27.95 -3.38 -3.39
CA GLU A 7 28.79 -4.11 -2.44
C GLU A 7 28.89 -3.38 -1.09
N TYR A 8 29.14 -2.07 -1.12
CA TYR A 8 29.18 -1.26 0.09
C TYR A 8 27.86 -1.30 0.86
N PHE A 9 26.73 -1.05 0.20
CA PHE A 9 25.43 -1.04 0.87
C PHE A 9 25.05 -2.42 1.39
N VAL A 10 25.29 -3.49 0.64
CA VAL A 10 25.05 -4.86 1.10
C VAL A 10 25.90 -5.16 2.33
N SER A 11 27.19 -4.82 2.33
CA SER A 11 28.06 -4.99 3.49
C SER A 11 27.55 -4.24 4.72
N ARG A 12 27.16 -2.96 4.55
CA ARG A 12 26.60 -2.11 5.61
C ARG A 12 25.31 -2.70 6.20
N ILE A 13 24.37 -3.09 5.34
CA ILE A 13 23.09 -3.67 5.77
C ILE A 13 23.34 -4.99 6.50
N ARG A 14 24.26 -5.83 6.02
CA ARG A 14 24.61 -7.10 6.67
C ARG A 14 25.25 -6.90 8.04
N ALA A 15 26.03 -5.83 8.22
CA ALA A 15 26.65 -5.51 9.50
C ALA A 15 25.63 -5.09 10.57
N GLY A 16 24.48 -4.53 10.18
CA GLY A 16 23.39 -4.20 11.09
C GLY A 16 23.60 -2.94 11.93
N PHE A 17 24.51 -2.08 11.50
CA PHE A 17 24.78 -0.80 12.16
C PHE A 17 25.13 0.29 11.16
N TYR A 18 25.01 1.53 11.62
CA TYR A 18 25.37 2.73 10.87
C TYR A 18 26.58 3.39 11.53
N ILE A 19 27.41 4.06 10.74
CA ILE A 19 28.52 4.87 11.23
C ILE A 19 28.27 6.30 10.80
N VAL A 20 28.12 7.20 11.77
CA VAL A 20 28.10 8.64 11.52
C VAL A 20 29.44 9.20 11.94
N LYS A 21 30.13 9.84 10.99
CA LYS A 21 31.46 10.41 11.23
C LYS A 21 31.31 11.84 11.73
N LEU A 22 31.69 12.07 12.99
CA LEU A 22 31.84 13.42 13.52
C LEU A 22 33.31 13.85 13.35
N ARG A 23 33.61 15.13 13.61
CA ARG A 23 34.96 15.68 13.38
C ARG A 23 36.05 14.96 14.16
N ASP A 24 35.73 14.56 15.39
CA ASP A 24 36.71 14.06 16.36
C ASP A 24 36.57 12.55 16.64
N PHE A 25 35.42 11.94 16.33
CA PHE A 25 35.16 10.52 16.56
C PHE A 25 34.02 9.99 15.67
N ASP A 26 33.95 8.67 15.57
CA ASP A 26 32.88 7.97 14.83
C ASP A 26 31.82 7.46 15.81
N VAL A 27 30.55 7.80 15.55
CA VAL A 27 29.41 7.29 16.28
C VAL A 27 28.88 6.05 15.58
N LYS A 28 28.88 4.93 16.30
CA LYS A 28 28.27 3.68 15.87
C LYS A 28 26.82 3.61 16.36
N ILE A 29 25.88 3.56 15.42
CA ILE A 29 24.45 3.51 15.71
C ILE A 29 23.95 2.09 15.45
N LEU A 30 23.51 1.42 16.50
CA LEU A 30 23.03 0.04 16.46
C LEU A 30 21.50 0.00 16.35
N THR A 31 20.93 -1.14 15.99
CA THR A 31 19.47 -1.35 16.06
C THR A 31 19.02 -1.63 17.49
N PRO A 32 17.81 -1.25 17.91
CA PRO A 32 17.36 -1.44 19.29
C PRO A 32 17.26 -2.93 19.65
N THR A 33 17.41 -3.21 20.95
CA THR A 33 17.01 -4.49 21.55
C THR A 33 15.53 -4.45 21.96
N ALA A 34 14.96 -5.60 22.32
CA ALA A 34 13.61 -5.66 22.89
C ALA A 34 13.48 -4.87 24.21
N GLU A 35 14.56 -4.81 25.00
CA GLU A 35 14.61 -4.01 26.23
C GLU A 35 14.60 -2.51 25.90
N ASP A 36 15.37 -2.08 24.90
CA ASP A 36 15.35 -0.68 24.45
C ASP A 36 13.96 -0.25 23.98
N GLU A 37 13.25 -1.12 23.24
CA GLU A 37 11.86 -0.86 22.84
C GLU A 37 10.93 -0.75 24.05
N PHE A 38 11.10 -1.62 25.05
CA PHE A 38 10.30 -1.56 26.27
C PHE A 38 10.50 -0.23 27.01
N PHE A 39 11.76 0.19 27.25
CA PHE A 39 12.04 1.46 27.92
C PHE A 39 11.52 2.66 27.13
N ALA A 40 11.65 2.65 25.81
CA ALA A 40 11.11 3.70 24.96
C ALA A 40 9.57 3.75 25.00
N ASN A 41 8.91 2.61 25.12
CA ASN A 41 7.46 2.56 25.32
C ASN A 41 7.05 3.08 26.71
N GLN A 42 7.88 2.91 27.75
CA GLN A 42 7.63 3.55 29.05
C GLN A 42 7.74 5.07 28.94
N VAL A 43 8.80 5.59 28.30
CA VAL A 43 8.96 7.03 28.03
C VAL A 43 7.79 7.59 27.24
N PHE A 44 7.27 6.85 26.27
CA PHE A 44 6.05 7.22 25.54
C PHE A 44 4.87 7.42 26.50
N MET A 45 4.57 6.44 27.35
CA MET A 45 3.44 6.52 28.28
C MET A 45 3.60 7.69 29.26
N GLU A 46 4.80 7.87 29.82
CA GLU A 46 5.10 8.96 30.75
C GLU A 46 5.00 10.34 30.08
N SER A 47 5.50 10.48 28.85
CA SER A 47 5.43 11.72 28.08
C SER A 47 4.00 12.04 27.66
N PHE A 48 3.22 11.03 27.28
CA PHE A 48 1.81 11.17 26.98
C PHE A 48 1.02 11.66 28.20
N ASP A 49 1.17 10.99 29.36
CA ASP A 49 0.48 11.35 30.59
C ASP A 49 0.88 12.75 31.09
N ARG A 50 2.16 13.11 30.96
CA ARG A 50 2.65 14.46 31.28
C ARG A 50 2.04 15.50 30.35
N SER A 51 2.11 15.29 29.03
CA SER A 51 1.54 16.21 28.04
C SER A 51 0.04 16.37 28.24
N ARG A 52 -0.67 15.30 28.60
CA ARG A 52 -2.09 15.36 28.95
C ARG A 52 -2.34 16.17 30.22
N GLY A 53 -1.48 16.04 31.23
CA GLY A 53 -1.52 16.84 32.46
C GLY A 53 -1.18 18.32 32.26
N ASP A 54 -0.39 18.63 31.23
CA ASP A 54 -0.04 20.00 30.80
C ASP A 54 -1.08 20.60 29.83
N ASP A 55 -2.27 19.98 29.74
CA ASP A 55 -3.39 20.39 28.89
C ASP A 55 -3.09 20.48 27.38
N PHE A 56 -2.15 19.66 26.88
CA PHE A 56 -2.01 19.46 25.44
C PHE A 56 -3.21 18.70 24.86
N MET A 57 -3.53 18.99 23.60
CA MET A 57 -4.60 18.32 22.86
C MET A 57 -4.17 16.91 22.43
N THR A 58 -5.09 15.96 22.46
CA THR A 58 -4.91 14.67 21.76
C THR A 58 -5.02 14.83 20.24
N GLU A 59 -4.66 13.81 19.46
CA GLU A 59 -4.85 13.82 18.00
C GLU A 59 -6.31 14.06 17.60
N ASP A 60 -7.25 13.41 18.28
CA ASP A 60 -8.68 13.57 18.00
C ASP A 60 -9.15 15.00 18.31
N GLU A 61 -8.75 15.55 19.46
CA GLU A 61 -9.08 16.93 19.86
C GLU A 61 -8.45 17.96 18.92
N MET A 62 -7.22 17.71 18.46
CA MET A 62 -6.53 18.56 17.48
C MET A 62 -7.28 18.56 16.14
N ILE A 63 -7.74 17.40 15.67
CA ILE A 63 -8.52 17.31 14.42
C ILE A 63 -9.82 18.13 14.54
N ASP A 64 -10.55 17.99 15.64
CA ASP A 64 -11.79 18.74 15.86
C ASP A 64 -11.51 20.25 15.95
N TRP A 65 -10.44 20.65 16.63
CA TRP A 65 -10.02 22.04 16.71
C TRP A 65 -9.62 22.60 15.34
N LEU A 66 -8.88 21.86 14.53
CA LEU A 66 -8.49 22.28 13.18
C LEU A 66 -9.71 22.49 12.27
N LYS A 67 -10.74 21.63 12.40
CA LYS A 67 -12.01 21.77 11.69
C LYS A 67 -12.79 23.00 12.16
N GLU A 68 -12.87 23.23 13.47
CA GLU A 68 -13.51 24.41 14.04
C GLU A 68 -12.85 25.72 13.57
N LYS A 69 -11.51 25.74 13.51
CA LYS A 69 -10.74 26.90 13.03
C LYS A 69 -10.66 27.02 11.51
N GLY A 70 -11.21 26.06 10.77
CA GLY A 70 -11.15 26.03 9.31
C GLY A 70 -9.74 25.86 8.73
N LEU A 71 -8.81 25.33 9.53
CA LEU A 71 -7.42 25.03 9.12
C LEU A 71 -7.33 23.70 8.38
N TRP A 72 -8.28 22.80 8.65
CA TRP A 72 -8.46 21.51 8.01
C TRP A 72 -9.93 21.28 7.66
N SER A 73 -10.21 20.53 6.59
CA SER A 73 -11.59 20.15 6.22
C SER A 73 -11.72 18.69 5.80
N ASP A 74 -12.93 18.16 5.89
CA ASP A 74 -13.24 16.82 5.39
C ASP A 74 -12.99 16.69 3.88
N GLU A 75 -13.04 17.80 3.13
CA GLU A 75 -12.65 17.83 1.71
C GLU A 75 -11.15 17.58 1.52
N GLU A 76 -10.30 18.04 2.44
CA GLU A 76 -8.85 17.76 2.39
C GLU A 76 -8.55 16.29 2.69
N ASP A 77 -9.26 15.67 3.64
CA ASP A 77 -9.17 14.22 3.86
C ASP A 77 -9.65 13.43 2.64
N GLN A 78 -10.77 13.83 2.03
CA GLN A 78 -11.25 13.20 0.80
C GLN A 78 -10.25 13.37 -0.36
N LYS A 79 -9.60 14.52 -0.48
CA LYS A 79 -8.53 14.74 -1.48
C LYS A 79 -7.35 13.79 -1.28
N ILE A 80 -6.94 13.51 -0.04
CA ILE A 80 -5.87 12.53 0.23
C ILE A 80 -6.27 11.15 -0.28
N GLU A 81 -7.50 10.70 0.02
CA GLU A 81 -7.99 9.42 -0.50
C GLU A 81 -8.07 9.38 -2.03
N ASP A 82 -8.57 10.46 -2.63
CA ASP A 82 -8.82 10.54 -4.07
C ASP A 82 -7.51 10.57 -4.87
N ILE A 83 -6.50 11.30 -4.39
CA ILE A 83 -5.14 11.26 -4.95
C ILE A 83 -4.56 9.86 -4.80
N GLY A 84 -4.78 9.18 -3.67
CA GLY A 84 -4.37 7.78 -3.49
C GLY A 84 -4.99 6.84 -4.53
N LYS A 85 -6.30 6.95 -4.76
CA LYS A 85 -7.02 6.19 -5.80
C LYS A 85 -6.54 6.55 -7.21
N GLU A 86 -6.21 7.81 -7.46
CA GLU A 86 -5.66 8.27 -8.74
C GLU A 86 -4.27 7.68 -9.00
N ILE A 87 -3.38 7.66 -8.01
CA ILE A 87 -2.07 7.01 -8.11
C ILE A 87 -2.22 5.53 -8.45
N GLU A 88 -3.14 4.81 -7.79
CA GLU A 88 -3.41 3.41 -8.13
C GLU A 88 -3.90 3.24 -9.58
N LYS A 89 -4.78 4.12 -10.06
CA LYS A 89 -5.25 4.11 -11.47
C LYS A 89 -4.10 4.34 -12.44
N LEU A 90 -3.28 5.36 -12.20
CA LEU A 90 -2.11 5.67 -13.03
C LEU A 90 -1.10 4.52 -13.05
N LYS A 91 -0.91 3.81 -11.93
CA LYS A 91 -0.09 2.59 -11.86
C LYS A 91 -0.66 1.44 -12.69
N ILE A 92 -1.98 1.26 -12.73
CA ILE A 92 -2.60 0.29 -13.64
C ILE A 92 -2.43 0.73 -15.10
N GLU A 93 -2.61 2.01 -15.40
CA GLU A 93 -2.48 2.56 -16.76
C GLU A 93 -1.05 2.42 -17.30
N ILE A 94 -0.03 2.70 -16.48
CA ILE A 94 1.37 2.56 -16.91
C ILE A 94 1.72 1.10 -17.24
N PHE A 95 1.18 0.14 -16.47
CA PHE A 95 1.35 -1.29 -16.74
C PHE A 95 0.62 -1.73 -18.03
N ASN A 96 -0.59 -1.22 -18.28
CA ASN A 96 -1.33 -1.50 -19.51
C ASN A 96 -0.67 -0.85 -20.74
N ALA A 97 -0.04 0.31 -20.55
CA ALA A 97 0.70 1.04 -21.57
C ALA A 97 2.14 0.53 -21.78
N ARG A 98 2.51 -0.66 -21.27
CA ARG A 98 3.89 -1.20 -21.30
C ARG A 98 4.55 -1.20 -22.68
N SER A 99 3.77 -1.39 -23.75
CA SER A 99 4.27 -1.39 -25.13
C SER A 99 4.47 0.02 -25.73
N ASN A 100 3.99 1.07 -25.08
CA ASN A 100 4.05 2.45 -25.58
C ASN A 100 4.95 3.32 -24.69
N VAL A 101 6.21 3.43 -25.09
CA VAL A 101 7.25 4.19 -24.35
C VAL A 101 6.85 5.65 -24.13
N LYS A 102 6.29 6.34 -25.12
CA LYS A 102 5.90 7.76 -24.99
C LYS A 102 4.80 7.94 -23.94
N LEU A 103 3.77 7.09 -24.00
CA LEU A 103 2.67 7.12 -23.04
C LEU A 103 3.15 6.74 -21.63
N ARG A 104 4.04 5.76 -21.50
CA ARG A 104 4.64 5.34 -20.24
C ARG A 104 5.36 6.50 -19.53
N GLU A 105 6.23 7.22 -20.24
CA GLU A 105 6.95 8.35 -19.65
C GLU A 105 6.02 9.52 -19.29
N GLN A 106 4.94 9.70 -20.05
CA GLN A 106 3.93 10.70 -19.70
C GLN A 106 3.18 10.32 -18.42
N ILE A 107 2.70 9.07 -18.30
CA ILE A 107 2.00 8.58 -17.10
C ILE A 107 2.92 8.66 -15.88
N ARG A 108 4.21 8.31 -16.03
CA ARG A 108 5.20 8.43 -14.94
C ARG A 108 5.30 9.85 -14.40
N ARG A 109 5.28 10.86 -15.27
CA ARG A 109 5.29 12.27 -14.81
C ARG A 109 4.05 12.60 -13.99
N TYR A 110 2.88 12.08 -14.37
CA TYR A 110 1.65 12.26 -13.60
C TYR A 110 1.70 11.55 -12.24
N ILE A 111 2.24 10.32 -12.18
CA ILE A 111 2.46 9.60 -10.92
C ILE A 111 3.32 10.45 -9.97
N ARG A 112 4.46 10.96 -10.44
CA ARG A 112 5.35 11.79 -9.60
C ARG A 112 4.70 13.10 -9.17
N ALA A 113 3.88 13.71 -10.02
CA ALA A 113 3.14 14.92 -9.66
C ALA A 113 2.09 14.64 -8.56
N ALA A 114 1.34 13.54 -8.69
CA ALA A 114 0.34 13.10 -7.72
C ALA A 114 0.98 12.71 -6.38
N GLU A 115 2.08 11.94 -6.40
CA GLU A 115 2.84 11.59 -5.19
C GLU A 115 3.35 12.85 -4.47
N LYS A 116 3.88 13.82 -5.21
CA LYS A 116 4.34 15.09 -4.63
C LYS A 116 3.19 15.90 -4.03
N ALA A 117 2.02 15.89 -4.65
CA ALA A 117 0.83 16.55 -4.10
C ALA A 117 0.35 15.86 -2.81
N LEU A 118 0.35 14.52 -2.79
CA LEU A 118 0.00 13.71 -1.62
C LEU A 118 0.95 13.99 -0.44
N VAL A 119 2.26 14.02 -0.69
CA VAL A 119 3.27 14.31 0.34
C VAL A 119 3.02 15.68 0.97
N LYS A 120 2.81 16.73 0.16
CA LYS A 120 2.53 18.09 0.66
C LYS A 120 1.27 18.16 1.54
N LEU A 121 0.20 17.47 1.15
CA LEU A 121 -1.03 17.44 1.96
C LEU A 121 -0.83 16.72 3.28
N ARG A 122 -0.06 15.62 3.26
CA ARG A 122 0.30 14.88 4.49
C ARG A 122 1.22 15.67 5.39
N GLU A 123 2.19 16.39 4.84
CA GLU A 123 3.07 17.30 5.60
C GLU A 123 2.24 18.38 6.30
N LYS A 124 1.32 19.04 5.58
CA LYS A 124 0.39 20.01 6.19
C LYS A 124 -0.38 19.41 7.38
N LYS A 125 -0.83 18.16 7.27
CA LYS A 125 -1.53 17.46 8.35
C LYS A 125 -0.59 17.14 9.51
N GLN A 126 0.62 16.67 9.20
CA GLN A 126 1.65 16.27 10.15
C GLN A 126 2.16 17.43 11.00
N ASP A 127 2.25 18.65 10.44
CA ASP A 127 2.69 19.85 11.17
C ASP A 127 1.84 20.15 12.42
N TYR A 128 0.57 19.74 12.42
CA TYR A 128 -0.30 19.88 13.59
C TYR A 128 -0.18 18.69 14.55
N PHE A 129 0.00 17.49 14.01
CA PHE A 129 0.16 16.26 14.81
C PHE A 129 1.39 16.27 15.68
N THR A 130 2.48 16.96 15.30
CA THR A 130 3.67 17.07 16.15
C THR A 130 3.42 17.78 17.48
N ASN A 131 2.34 18.56 17.59
CA ASN A 131 1.99 19.34 18.78
C ASN A 131 0.88 18.69 19.63
N THR A 132 0.57 17.41 19.40
CA THR A 132 -0.40 16.64 20.20
C THR A 132 0.31 15.83 21.29
N CYS A 133 -0.45 15.34 22.27
CA CYS A 133 0.08 14.41 23.28
C CYS A 133 0.79 13.22 22.63
N GLU A 134 0.18 12.61 21.60
CA GLU A 134 0.74 11.50 20.85
C GLU A 134 1.98 11.91 20.06
N GLY A 135 1.95 13.08 19.42
CA GLY A 135 3.09 13.62 18.65
C GLY A 135 4.32 13.84 19.51
N ILE A 136 4.16 14.49 20.66
CA ILE A 136 5.22 14.73 21.64
C ILE A 136 5.76 13.41 22.19
N ALA A 137 4.86 12.51 22.61
CA ALA A 137 5.24 11.20 23.13
C ALA A 137 5.98 10.35 22.09
N LEU A 138 5.58 10.39 20.81
CA LEU A 138 6.28 9.72 19.71
C LEU A 138 7.68 10.29 19.48
N GLN A 139 7.83 11.62 19.56
CA GLN A 139 9.14 12.27 19.45
C GLN A 139 10.07 11.86 20.59
N ASP A 140 9.58 11.88 21.83
CA ASP A 140 10.35 11.47 23.01
C ASP A 140 10.75 9.99 22.94
N LYS A 141 9.82 9.13 22.53
CA LYS A 141 10.10 7.71 22.27
C LYS A 141 11.19 7.52 21.22
N ALA A 142 11.09 8.22 20.09
CA ALA A 142 12.07 8.12 19.01
C ALA A 142 13.45 8.61 19.46
N ALA A 143 13.49 9.72 20.20
CA ALA A 143 14.71 10.27 20.79
C ALA A 143 15.34 9.29 21.78
N GLU A 144 14.57 8.66 22.66
CA GLU A 144 15.06 7.70 23.64
C GLU A 144 15.65 6.45 22.97
N ILE A 145 14.96 5.88 21.97
CA ILE A 145 15.50 4.76 21.18
C ILE A 145 16.82 5.15 20.54
N PHE A 146 16.86 6.33 19.91
CA PHE A 146 18.06 6.80 19.24
C PHE A 146 19.23 6.94 20.20
N LYS A 147 19.01 7.54 21.38
CA LYS A 147 20.03 7.72 22.41
C LYS A 147 20.63 6.41 22.87
N ARG A 148 19.78 5.43 23.21
CA ARG A 148 20.21 4.10 23.65
C ARG A 148 20.97 3.31 22.61
N CYS A 149 20.78 3.67 21.34
CA CYS A 149 21.39 3.01 20.20
C CYS A 149 22.73 3.63 19.75
N CYS A 150 23.16 4.75 20.32
CA CYS A 150 24.38 5.45 19.94
C CYS A 150 25.58 5.08 20.83
N PHE A 151 26.68 4.67 20.21
CA PHE A 151 27.90 4.24 20.91
C PHE A 151 29.16 4.86 20.29
N VAL A 152 30.14 5.18 21.13
CA VAL A 152 31.50 5.58 20.74
C VAL A 152 32.48 4.62 21.39
N GLU A 153 33.31 3.97 20.57
CA GLU A 153 34.28 2.96 21.04
C GLU A 153 33.67 1.85 21.95
N GLY A 154 32.39 1.53 21.73
CA GLY A 154 31.66 0.51 22.51
C GLY A 154 31.01 1.01 23.80
N LYS A 155 31.17 2.28 24.16
CA LYS A 155 30.47 2.91 25.30
C LYS A 155 29.27 3.73 24.81
N PRO A 156 28.18 3.83 25.60
CA PRO A 156 27.06 4.72 25.27
C PRO A 156 27.55 6.15 25.02
N LEU A 157 27.02 6.79 23.98
CA LEU A 157 27.35 8.17 23.65
C LEU A 157 26.82 9.12 24.74
N ASP A 158 27.67 10.06 25.15
CA ASP A 158 27.25 11.20 25.96
C ASP A 158 26.71 12.30 25.04
N PHE A 159 25.41 12.57 25.15
CA PHE A 159 24.71 13.56 24.32
C PHE A 159 24.93 14.99 24.80
N ASP A 160 25.59 15.22 25.93
CA ASP A 160 26.02 16.57 26.33
C ASP A 160 27.19 17.07 25.46
N LEU A 161 27.88 16.15 24.77
CA LEU A 161 29.04 16.45 23.93
C LEU A 161 28.70 16.60 22.44
N VAL A 162 27.47 16.27 22.03
CA VAL A 162 27.07 16.19 20.61
C VAL A 162 25.69 16.78 20.41
N ASP A 163 25.50 17.51 19.31
CA ASP A 163 24.17 17.89 18.87
C ASP A 163 23.38 16.65 18.40
N GLN A 164 22.39 16.26 19.22
CA GLN A 164 21.50 15.13 18.94
C GLN A 164 20.77 15.30 17.61
N TYR A 165 20.35 16.52 17.25
CA TYR A 165 19.56 16.76 16.04
C TYR A 165 20.40 16.59 14.79
N ASP A 166 21.62 17.11 14.78
CA ASP A 166 22.56 16.93 13.66
C ASP A 166 22.93 15.44 13.50
N LEU A 167 23.24 14.75 14.60
CA LEU A 167 23.55 13.32 14.59
C LEU A 167 22.37 12.49 14.07
N PHE A 168 21.14 12.79 14.51
CA PHE A 168 19.92 12.14 14.03
C PHE A 168 19.66 12.43 12.56
N HIS A 169 19.87 13.66 12.10
CA HIS A 169 19.73 14.02 10.68
C HIS A 169 20.73 13.23 9.81
N GLN A 170 22.00 13.22 10.19
CA GLN A 170 23.04 12.47 9.46
C GLN A 170 22.76 10.97 9.44
N TYR A 171 22.21 10.41 10.53
CA TYR A 171 21.74 9.03 10.56
C TYR A 171 20.60 8.78 9.56
N ASN A 172 19.56 9.62 9.56
CA ASN A 172 18.40 9.44 8.68
C ASN A 172 18.75 9.50 7.19
N VAL A 173 19.70 10.36 6.81
CA VAL A 173 20.19 10.45 5.42
C VAL A 173 20.89 9.16 4.96
N GLN A 174 21.38 8.33 5.88
CA GLN A 174 22.00 7.05 5.53
C GLN A 174 20.97 5.94 5.25
N ILE A 175 19.74 6.05 5.72
CA ILE A 175 18.67 5.06 5.50
C ILE A 175 18.37 5.00 3.99
N LEU A 176 18.24 3.80 3.44
CA LEU A 176 18.03 3.65 2.02
C LEU A 176 16.58 4.00 1.63
N ALA A 177 16.46 4.79 0.56
CA ALA A 177 15.17 5.00 -0.07
C ALA A 177 14.67 3.69 -0.70
N ASP A 178 13.35 3.56 -0.81
CA ASP A 178 12.70 2.33 -1.26
C ASP A 178 13.17 1.86 -2.65
N LYS A 179 13.42 2.83 -3.55
CA LYS A 179 14.03 2.58 -4.87
C LYS A 179 15.42 1.93 -4.79
N GLN A 180 16.25 2.36 -3.82
CA GLN A 180 17.57 1.78 -3.61
C GLN A 180 17.45 0.37 -3.06
N THR A 181 16.56 0.16 -2.08
CA THR A 181 16.30 -1.15 -1.48
C THR A 181 15.79 -2.15 -2.53
N ARG A 182 14.86 -1.73 -3.39
CA ARG A 182 14.37 -2.55 -4.52
C ARG A 182 15.46 -2.86 -5.53
N GLU A 183 16.33 -1.89 -5.85
CA GLU A 183 17.49 -2.13 -6.71
C GLU A 183 18.44 -3.19 -6.10
N LEU A 184 18.76 -3.09 -4.81
CA LEU A 184 19.61 -4.08 -4.13
C LEU A 184 18.95 -5.46 -4.10
N ALA A 185 17.65 -5.53 -3.80
CA ALA A 185 16.91 -6.78 -3.65
C ALA A 185 16.94 -7.66 -4.91
N ARG A 186 17.01 -7.06 -6.10
CA ARG A 186 16.99 -7.76 -7.40
C ARG A 186 18.37 -7.94 -8.07
N ASN A 187 19.43 -7.40 -7.48
CA ASN A 187 20.76 -7.39 -8.10
C ASN A 187 21.83 -8.07 -7.23
N GLU A 188 22.96 -8.39 -7.86
CA GLU A 188 24.18 -8.79 -7.14
C GLU A 188 24.80 -7.61 -6.38
N PRO A 189 25.48 -7.87 -5.24
CA PRO A 189 25.80 -9.20 -4.68
C PRO A 189 24.72 -9.79 -3.75
N TRP A 190 23.64 -9.05 -3.50
CA TRP A 190 22.64 -9.49 -2.53
C TRP A 190 21.85 -10.71 -2.99
N ARG A 191 21.51 -10.79 -4.29
CA ARG A 191 20.68 -11.88 -4.81
C ARG A 191 21.27 -13.25 -4.51
N SER A 192 22.56 -13.45 -4.76
CA SER A 192 23.26 -14.70 -4.43
C SER A 192 23.25 -15.00 -2.93
N LEU A 193 23.47 -14.00 -2.07
CA LEU A 193 23.44 -14.18 -0.62
C LEU A 193 22.04 -14.57 -0.12
N PHE A 194 20.99 -13.99 -0.68
CA PHE A 194 19.62 -14.27 -0.30
C PHE A 194 19.15 -15.67 -0.72
N ILE A 195 19.61 -16.17 -1.87
CA ILE A 195 19.33 -17.54 -2.31
C ILE A 195 19.95 -18.54 -1.32
N LEU A 196 21.17 -18.25 -0.85
CA LEU A 196 21.90 -19.10 0.10
C LEU A 196 21.51 -18.87 1.57
N LYS A 197 20.39 -18.19 1.86
CA LYS A 197 19.95 -17.82 3.22
C LYS A 197 19.83 -19.01 4.19
N ASP A 198 19.58 -20.21 3.66
CA ASP A 198 19.45 -21.43 4.47
C ASP A 198 20.82 -22.03 4.83
N GLU A 199 21.88 -21.64 4.11
CA GLU A 199 23.26 -22.10 4.30
C GLU A 199 24.15 -21.04 4.99
N LEU A 200 23.73 -19.77 5.00
CA LEU A 200 24.52 -18.66 5.56
C LEU A 200 23.72 -17.70 6.44
N LYS A 201 24.40 -17.13 7.43
CA LYS A 201 23.84 -16.03 8.24
C LYS A 201 23.80 -14.74 7.40
N LEU A 202 22.59 -14.30 7.05
CA LEU A 202 22.38 -13.08 6.25
C LEU A 202 22.91 -11.83 6.95
N PHE A 203 22.59 -11.67 8.25
CA PHE A 203 22.91 -10.49 9.03
C PHE A 203 23.79 -10.83 10.24
N SER A 204 24.78 -9.99 10.51
CA SER A 204 25.72 -10.10 11.62
C SER A 204 25.33 -9.20 12.78
N ASN A 205 24.03 -8.98 12.99
CA ASN A 205 23.54 -8.17 14.11
C ASN A 205 24.06 -8.72 15.44
N PRO A 206 24.46 -7.86 16.38
CA PRO A 206 24.75 -8.28 17.76
C PRO A 206 23.56 -9.00 18.37
N ASP A 207 23.81 -10.00 19.22
CA ASP A 207 22.78 -10.83 19.82
C ASP A 207 21.72 -9.99 20.55
N GLY A 208 20.44 -10.35 20.37
CA GLY A 208 19.30 -9.66 20.96
C GLY A 208 18.86 -8.36 20.26
N ARG A 209 19.58 -7.91 19.23
CA ARG A 209 19.18 -6.71 18.46
C ARG A 209 18.22 -7.03 17.33
N LEU A 210 17.27 -6.12 17.13
CA LEU A 210 16.24 -6.21 16.10
C LEU A 210 16.82 -5.91 14.71
N LEU A 211 16.04 -6.24 13.67
CA LEU A 211 16.40 -5.91 12.30
C LEU A 211 16.25 -4.40 12.03
N SER A 212 17.20 -3.81 11.31
CA SER A 212 17.12 -2.42 10.87
C SER A 212 16.02 -2.23 9.82
N LEU A 213 15.64 -0.98 9.55
CA LEU A 213 14.68 -0.64 8.49
C LEU A 213 15.17 -1.14 7.13
N ASP A 214 16.45 -0.92 6.80
CA ASP A 214 17.05 -1.40 5.55
C ASP A 214 17.03 -2.94 5.47
N GLN A 215 17.31 -3.64 6.58
CA GLN A 215 17.29 -5.12 6.63
C GLN A 215 15.88 -5.66 6.40
N LYS A 216 14.88 -5.09 7.09
CA LYS A 216 13.46 -5.46 6.92
C LYS A 216 13.02 -5.20 5.49
N GLY A 217 13.30 -4.01 4.95
CA GLY A 217 12.96 -3.64 3.58
C GLY A 217 13.59 -4.58 2.56
N LEU A 218 14.88 -4.91 2.72
CA LEU A 218 15.60 -5.80 1.81
C LEU A 218 15.02 -7.22 1.82
N LEU A 219 14.70 -7.77 3.01
CA LEU A 219 14.03 -9.07 3.12
C LEU A 219 12.64 -9.08 2.49
N ILE A 220 11.83 -8.04 2.75
CA ILE A 220 10.47 -7.93 2.20
C ILE A 220 10.53 -7.90 0.68
N TRP A 221 11.38 -7.03 0.11
CA TRP A 221 11.49 -6.90 -1.33
C TRP A 221 12.09 -8.15 -1.98
N SER A 222 13.08 -8.81 -1.36
CA SER A 222 13.61 -10.05 -1.91
C SER A 222 12.61 -11.21 -1.90
N ARG A 223 11.82 -11.35 -0.82
CA ARG A 223 10.70 -12.32 -0.80
C ARG A 223 9.65 -11.98 -1.84
N MET A 224 9.34 -10.69 -2.00
CA MET A 224 8.42 -10.24 -3.03
C MET A 224 8.93 -10.67 -4.42
N TYR A 225 10.20 -10.43 -4.75
CA TYR A 225 10.74 -10.77 -6.07
C TYR A 225 10.77 -12.29 -6.32
N ASP A 226 11.08 -13.10 -5.30
CA ASP A 226 10.93 -14.56 -5.38
C ASP A 226 9.49 -14.95 -5.71
N ASN A 227 8.51 -14.40 -4.96
CA ASN A 227 7.10 -14.68 -5.18
C ASN A 227 6.61 -14.25 -6.58
N VAL A 228 7.15 -13.16 -7.13
CA VAL A 228 6.85 -12.72 -8.51
C VAL A 228 7.39 -13.73 -9.51
N GLN A 229 8.63 -14.21 -9.32
CA GLN A 229 9.28 -15.17 -10.20
C GLN A 229 8.59 -16.56 -10.16
N GLU A 230 8.07 -16.95 -9.00
CA GLU A 230 7.34 -18.20 -8.79
C GLU A 230 5.86 -18.13 -9.23
N SER A 231 5.36 -16.95 -9.62
CA SER A 231 3.98 -16.77 -10.04
C SER A 231 3.70 -17.48 -11.37
N MET A 232 2.54 -18.15 -11.46
CA MET A 232 2.03 -18.71 -12.72
C MET A 232 1.81 -17.64 -13.80
N GLU A 233 1.59 -16.38 -13.39
CA GLU A 233 1.42 -15.22 -14.26
C GLU A 233 2.61 -14.24 -14.15
N CYS A 234 3.82 -14.79 -14.02
CA CYS A 234 5.05 -14.02 -13.91
C CYS A 234 5.15 -12.96 -15.04
N PRO A 235 5.33 -11.67 -14.69
CA PRO A 235 5.44 -10.61 -15.68
C PRO A 235 6.78 -10.65 -16.40
N THR A 236 6.90 -9.93 -17.52
CA THR A 236 8.15 -9.86 -18.29
C THR A 236 9.27 -9.16 -17.49
N GLU A 237 10.53 -9.45 -17.82
CA GLU A 237 11.68 -8.80 -17.17
C GLU A 237 11.63 -7.27 -17.27
N GLU A 238 11.13 -6.72 -18.38
CA GLU A 238 10.92 -5.28 -18.54
C GLU A 238 10.00 -4.70 -17.47
N VAL A 239 8.96 -5.44 -17.07
CA VAL A 239 8.04 -5.04 -15.99
C VAL A 239 8.69 -5.21 -14.63
N ILE A 240 9.41 -6.31 -14.39
CA ILE A 240 10.10 -6.58 -13.12
C ILE A 240 11.16 -5.50 -12.81
N ASN A 241 11.84 -5.03 -13.85
CA ASN A 241 12.89 -4.02 -13.73
C ASN A 241 12.38 -2.58 -13.58
N ASP A 242 11.09 -2.33 -13.83
CA ASP A 242 10.46 -1.02 -13.73
C ASP A 242 9.48 -0.98 -12.55
N ASP A 243 9.87 -0.30 -11.47
CA ASP A 243 9.14 -0.30 -10.20
C ASP A 243 7.69 0.19 -10.36
N ASP A 244 7.43 1.18 -11.23
CA ASP A 244 6.07 1.71 -11.45
C ASP A 244 5.19 0.71 -12.19
N MET A 245 5.74 -0.02 -13.17
CA MET A 245 5.01 -1.05 -13.91
C MET A 245 4.76 -2.28 -13.05
N LEU A 246 5.72 -2.68 -12.23
CA LEU A 246 5.57 -3.80 -11.30
C LEU A 246 4.51 -3.51 -10.23
N ASP A 247 4.48 -2.29 -9.71
CA ASP A 247 3.42 -1.85 -8.79
C ASP A 247 2.03 -1.92 -9.46
N GLY A 248 1.94 -1.50 -10.73
CA GLY A 248 0.74 -1.66 -11.54
C GLY A 248 0.27 -3.11 -11.66
N TRP A 249 1.22 -4.02 -11.91
CA TRP A 249 0.96 -5.46 -11.98
C TRP A 249 0.41 -6.00 -10.65
N PHE A 250 0.99 -5.62 -9.49
CA PHE A 250 0.46 -6.03 -8.19
C PHE A 250 -1.00 -5.61 -7.99
N ILE A 251 -1.34 -4.38 -8.39
CA ILE A 251 -2.71 -3.87 -8.24
C ILE A 251 -3.67 -4.67 -9.12
N VAL A 252 -3.28 -5.00 -10.36
CA VAL A 252 -4.09 -5.82 -11.27
C VAL A 252 -4.30 -7.22 -10.71
N GLN A 253 -3.23 -7.86 -10.20
CA GLN A 253 -3.32 -9.19 -9.60
C GLN A 253 -4.18 -9.21 -8.34
N ARG A 254 -4.05 -8.21 -7.47
CA ARG A 254 -4.91 -8.06 -6.29
C ARG A 254 -6.38 -7.96 -6.67
N LYS A 255 -6.72 -7.10 -7.65
CA LYS A 255 -8.11 -6.92 -8.12
C LYS A 255 -8.66 -8.19 -8.77
N LYS A 256 -7.82 -8.93 -9.51
CA LYS A 256 -8.20 -10.21 -10.10
C LYS A 256 -8.50 -11.26 -9.02
N ALA A 257 -7.63 -11.40 -8.02
CA ALA A 257 -7.83 -12.31 -6.91
C ALA A 257 -9.07 -11.96 -6.07
N GLU A 258 -9.30 -10.68 -5.79
CA GLU A 258 -10.52 -10.21 -5.12
C GLU A 258 -11.78 -10.53 -5.95
N SER A 259 -11.73 -10.30 -7.26
CA SER A 259 -12.84 -10.65 -8.15
C SER A 259 -13.09 -12.16 -8.20
N GLU A 260 -12.05 -12.99 -8.25
CA GLU A 260 -12.17 -14.45 -8.29
C GLU A 260 -12.70 -15.01 -6.96
N LYS A 261 -12.20 -14.50 -5.84
CA LYS A 261 -12.69 -14.86 -4.51
C LYS A 261 -14.15 -14.48 -4.33
N ALA A 262 -14.52 -13.26 -4.72
CA ALA A 262 -15.89 -12.80 -4.62
C ALA A 262 -16.84 -13.57 -5.56
N LYS A 263 -16.37 -13.97 -6.77
CA LYS A 263 -17.11 -14.89 -7.64
C LYS A 263 -17.30 -16.26 -6.99
N SER A 264 -16.26 -16.84 -6.40
CA SER A 264 -16.33 -18.14 -5.72
C SER A 264 -17.27 -18.10 -4.50
N GLU A 265 -17.21 -17.04 -3.69
CA GLU A 265 -18.13 -16.84 -2.56
C GLU A 265 -19.58 -16.68 -3.03
N LEU A 266 -19.81 -15.96 -4.13
CA LEU A 266 -21.12 -15.84 -4.74
C LEU A 266 -21.61 -17.19 -5.28
N GLU A 267 -20.78 -17.91 -6.04
CA GLU A 267 -21.08 -19.24 -6.57
C GLU A 267 -21.49 -20.19 -5.45
N GLN A 268 -20.72 -20.24 -4.35
CA GLN A 268 -21.06 -21.02 -3.14
C GLN A 268 -22.42 -20.63 -2.54
N ARG A 269 -22.72 -19.33 -2.47
CA ARG A 269 -24.04 -18.83 -1.98
C ARG A 269 -25.18 -19.16 -2.96
N THR A 270 -24.89 -19.33 -4.24
CA THR A 270 -25.88 -19.59 -5.31
C THR A 270 -25.95 -21.06 -5.76
N GLN A 271 -25.25 -21.99 -5.09
CA GLN A 271 -25.19 -23.42 -5.45
C GLN A 271 -26.52 -24.19 -5.40
N ASN A 272 -27.59 -23.58 -4.88
CA ASN A 272 -28.90 -24.21 -4.88
C ASN A 272 -29.44 -24.26 -6.32
N GLU A 273 -29.87 -25.43 -6.82
CA GLU A 273 -30.25 -25.65 -8.24
C GLU A 273 -31.35 -24.70 -8.74
N LYS A 274 -32.21 -24.19 -7.83
CA LYS A 274 -33.22 -23.18 -8.16
C LYS A 274 -32.61 -21.80 -8.44
N ILE A 275 -31.50 -21.47 -7.79
CA ILE A 275 -30.80 -20.18 -7.93
C ILE A 275 -29.86 -20.23 -9.12
N SER A 276 -29.13 -21.34 -9.33
CA SER A 276 -28.17 -21.44 -10.46
C SER A 276 -28.85 -21.44 -11.84
N ASN A 277 -30.10 -21.89 -11.94
CA ASN A 277 -30.90 -21.85 -13.17
C ASN A 277 -31.74 -20.57 -13.33
N SER A 278 -31.58 -19.58 -12.44
CA SER A 278 -32.33 -18.33 -12.54
C SER A 278 -31.67 -17.38 -13.53
N ASP A 279 -32.47 -16.82 -14.44
CA ASP A 279 -32.02 -15.78 -15.39
C ASP A 279 -31.52 -14.52 -14.65
N GLU A 280 -32.06 -14.25 -13.45
CA GLU A 280 -31.71 -13.10 -12.60
C GLU A 280 -31.61 -13.51 -11.13
N ILE A 281 -30.55 -13.05 -10.46
CA ILE A 281 -30.31 -13.31 -9.04
C ILE A 281 -30.19 -11.98 -8.32
N TYR A 282 -31.08 -11.73 -7.37
CA TYR A 282 -30.97 -10.60 -6.45
C TYR A 282 -30.19 -11.02 -5.21
N VAL A 283 -29.06 -10.35 -4.98
CA VAL A 283 -28.25 -10.54 -3.78
C VAL A 283 -28.39 -9.30 -2.90
N PHE A 284 -28.92 -9.49 -1.69
CA PHE A 284 -28.96 -8.44 -0.69
C PHE A 284 -27.61 -8.39 0.04
N THR A 285 -27.04 -7.20 0.20
CA THR A 285 -25.79 -6.98 0.91
C THR A 285 -25.94 -5.87 1.93
N ASP A 286 -25.22 -5.98 3.04
CA ASP A 286 -25.27 -5.00 4.14
C ASP A 286 -24.35 -3.79 3.87
N SER A 287 -23.42 -3.93 2.91
CA SER A 287 -22.43 -2.91 2.58
C SER A 287 -22.55 -2.43 1.13
N LYS A 288 -22.48 -1.11 0.94
CA LYS A 288 -22.38 -0.49 -0.40
C LYS A 288 -21.15 -0.97 -1.18
N LYS A 289 -20.04 -1.30 -0.50
CA LYS A 289 -18.84 -1.83 -1.16
C LYS A 289 -19.10 -3.24 -1.72
N GLU A 290 -19.72 -4.11 -0.94
CA GLU A 290 -20.07 -5.47 -1.38
C GLU A 290 -21.06 -5.43 -2.56
N ALA A 291 -22.04 -4.52 -2.52
CA ALA A 291 -22.97 -4.30 -3.63
C ALA A 291 -22.25 -3.90 -4.93
N GLN A 292 -21.26 -3.00 -4.85
CA GLN A 292 -20.46 -2.58 -6.01
C GLN A 292 -19.61 -3.74 -6.56
N THR A 293 -19.04 -4.56 -5.69
CA THR A 293 -18.27 -5.74 -6.10
C THR A 293 -19.16 -6.74 -6.85
N ILE A 294 -20.35 -7.07 -6.33
CA ILE A 294 -21.31 -7.95 -7.00
C ILE A 294 -21.77 -7.33 -8.33
N GLU A 295 -22.02 -6.02 -8.37
CA GLU A 295 -22.41 -5.32 -9.60
C GLU A 295 -21.34 -5.44 -10.69
N SER A 296 -20.06 -5.35 -10.31
CA SER A 296 -18.92 -5.46 -11.22
C SER A 296 -18.72 -6.86 -11.80
N MET A 297 -19.38 -7.89 -11.26
CA MET A 297 -19.33 -9.26 -11.78
C MET A 297 -20.24 -9.46 -13.00
N ASN A 298 -21.18 -8.55 -13.26
CA ASN A 298 -22.06 -8.66 -14.41
C ASN A 298 -21.28 -8.55 -15.71
N SER A 299 -21.63 -9.39 -16.69
CA SER A 299 -21.12 -9.21 -18.06
C SER A 299 -21.56 -7.85 -18.62
N VAL A 300 -20.82 -7.35 -19.61
CA VAL A 300 -21.11 -6.08 -20.28
C VAL A 300 -22.56 -6.03 -20.81
N ASN A 301 -23.03 -7.14 -21.40
CA ASN A 301 -24.41 -7.26 -21.87
C ASN A 301 -25.43 -7.26 -20.71
N ALA A 302 -25.17 -8.01 -19.63
CA ALA A 302 -26.06 -8.05 -18.47
C ALA A 302 -26.18 -6.67 -17.78
N SER A 303 -25.07 -5.95 -17.66
CA SER A 303 -25.04 -4.59 -17.12
C SER A 303 -25.84 -3.61 -17.99
N MET A 304 -25.74 -3.71 -19.33
CA MET A 304 -26.55 -2.90 -20.24
C MET A 304 -28.05 -3.21 -20.10
N ILE A 305 -28.44 -4.49 -20.08
CA ILE A 305 -29.84 -4.88 -19.90
C ILE A 305 -30.39 -4.35 -18.57
N LYS A 306 -29.64 -4.53 -17.47
CA LYS A 306 -30.03 -4.00 -16.16
C LYS A 306 -30.24 -2.49 -16.18
N LYS A 307 -29.34 -1.74 -16.83
CA LYS A 307 -29.44 -0.29 -16.97
C LYS A 307 -30.67 0.14 -17.78
N GLU A 308 -30.96 -0.54 -18.89
CA GLU A 308 -32.16 -0.29 -19.71
C GLU A 308 -33.45 -0.56 -18.93
N ARG A 309 -33.49 -1.67 -18.16
CA ARG A 309 -34.64 -2.01 -17.33
C ARG A 309 -34.87 -1.01 -16.19
N LEU A 310 -33.81 -0.59 -15.49
CA LEU A 310 -33.88 0.47 -14.47
C LEU A 310 -34.37 1.80 -15.04
N ALA A 311 -33.93 2.17 -16.25
CA ALA A 311 -34.42 3.37 -16.93
C ALA A 311 -35.91 3.28 -17.26
N THR A 312 -36.38 2.09 -17.69
CA THR A 312 -37.79 1.83 -17.99
C THR A 312 -38.67 1.92 -16.75
N ILE A 313 -38.22 1.34 -15.62
CA ILE A 313 -38.91 1.43 -14.32
C ILE A 313 -39.00 2.89 -13.86
N LYS A 314 -37.90 3.64 -13.93
CA LYS A 314 -37.85 5.04 -13.51
C LYS A 314 -38.75 5.94 -14.36
N ALA A 315 -38.88 5.66 -15.65
CA ALA A 315 -39.72 6.42 -16.56
C ALA A 315 -41.22 6.18 -16.33
N LYS A 316 -41.62 4.95 -15.97
CA LYS A 316 -43.03 4.56 -15.80
C LYS A 316 -43.53 4.63 -14.35
N GLY A 317 -42.64 4.75 -13.36
CA GLY A 317 -42.99 4.67 -11.93
C GLY A 317 -43.27 3.25 -11.44
N GLY A 318 -43.15 2.25 -12.32
CA GLY A 318 -43.38 0.82 -12.13
C GLY A 318 -43.38 0.15 -13.50
N ALA A 319 -42.98 -1.12 -13.60
CA ALA A 319 -42.95 -1.84 -14.88
C ALA A 319 -43.33 -3.32 -14.69
N GLU A 320 -44.07 -3.87 -15.64
CA GLU A 320 -44.32 -5.31 -15.74
C GLU A 320 -43.24 -5.97 -16.60
N ASP A 321 -43.05 -7.28 -16.47
CA ASP A 321 -42.00 -8.01 -17.20
C ASP A 321 -42.09 -7.84 -18.73
N LYS A 322 -43.31 -7.73 -19.26
CA LYS A 322 -43.58 -7.48 -20.68
C LYS A 322 -43.22 -6.07 -21.13
N ASP A 323 -42.92 -5.15 -20.24
CA ASP A 323 -42.52 -3.79 -20.58
C ASP A 323 -41.06 -3.71 -21.02
N PHE A 324 -40.24 -4.67 -20.59
CA PHE A 324 -38.81 -4.69 -20.88
C PHE A 324 -38.52 -5.11 -22.33
N ARG A 325 -37.59 -4.40 -22.96
CA ARG A 325 -37.28 -4.56 -24.39
C ARG A 325 -36.70 -5.93 -24.70
N ASP A 326 -35.83 -6.43 -23.82
CA ASP A 326 -35.21 -7.74 -23.95
C ASP A 326 -36.23 -8.87 -23.83
N GLN A 327 -37.21 -8.77 -22.94
CA GLN A 327 -38.30 -9.75 -22.82
C GLN A 327 -39.21 -9.75 -24.05
N LYS A 328 -39.52 -8.58 -24.64
CA LYS A 328 -40.26 -8.49 -25.90
C LYS A 328 -39.53 -9.17 -27.05
N ILE A 329 -38.22 -8.99 -27.14
CA ILE A 329 -37.37 -9.64 -28.16
C ILE A 329 -37.35 -11.16 -27.92
N LYS A 330 -37.22 -11.62 -26.67
CA LYS A 330 -37.25 -13.04 -26.29
C LYS A 330 -38.58 -13.69 -26.69
N LEU A 331 -39.71 -13.05 -26.38
CA LEU A 331 -41.06 -13.49 -26.78
C LEU A 331 -41.22 -13.56 -28.30
N SER A 332 -40.77 -12.53 -29.02
CA SER A 332 -40.81 -12.50 -30.49
C SER A 332 -40.00 -13.62 -31.11
N ASN A 333 -38.82 -13.91 -30.56
CA ASN A 333 -37.95 -14.99 -31.05
C ASN A 333 -38.53 -16.38 -30.77
N MET A 334 -39.13 -16.57 -29.58
CA MET A 334 -39.85 -17.82 -29.25
C MET A 334 -41.04 -18.06 -30.18
N GLN A 335 -41.85 -17.03 -30.47
CA GLN A 335 -42.96 -17.14 -31.42
C GLN A 335 -42.47 -17.51 -32.82
N HIS A 336 -41.33 -16.94 -33.25
CA HIS A 336 -40.75 -17.24 -34.56
C HIS A 336 -40.17 -18.67 -34.63
N GLN A 337 -39.60 -19.18 -33.53
CA GLN A 337 -39.14 -20.57 -33.43
C GLN A 337 -40.30 -21.58 -33.43
N GLN A 338 -41.35 -21.33 -32.67
CA GLN A 338 -42.56 -22.18 -32.67
C GLN A 338 -43.23 -22.21 -34.04
N PHE A 339 -43.24 -21.09 -34.76
CA PHE A 339 -43.72 -21.06 -36.14
C PHE A 339 -42.85 -21.93 -37.06
N LYS A 340 -41.52 -21.90 -36.93
CA LYS A 340 -40.62 -22.75 -37.71
C LYS A 340 -40.75 -24.26 -37.39
N GLU A 341 -41.00 -24.62 -36.14
CA GLU A 341 -41.19 -26.03 -35.74
C GLU A 341 -42.55 -26.59 -36.21
N ASN A 342 -43.61 -25.79 -36.17
CA ASN A 342 -44.93 -26.19 -36.65
C ASN A 342 -44.99 -26.39 -38.18
N PHE A 343 -44.11 -25.73 -38.94
CA PHE A 343 -43.96 -25.92 -40.39
C PHE A 343 -42.95 -27.01 -40.77
N ARG A 344 -42.34 -27.70 -39.79
CA ARG A 344 -41.38 -28.81 -39.99
C ARG A 344 -41.97 -30.20 -39.69
N ARG A 345 -43.27 -30.29 -39.36
CA ARG A 345 -43.99 -31.57 -39.21
C ARG A 345 -44.71 -31.99 -40.48
#